data_AF-A0AAU6PAV4-F1
#
_entry.id   AF-A0AAU6PAV4-F1
#
_cell.length_a   1.000
_cell.length_b   1.000
_cell.length_c   1.000
_cell.angle_alpha   90.00
_cell.angle_beta   90.00
_cell.angle_gamma   90.00
#
_symmetry.space_group_name_H-M   'P 1'
#
loop_
_entity.id
_entity.type
_entity.pdbx_description
1 polymer ?
#
loop_
_entity_poly.entity_id
_entity_poly.type
_entity_poly.pdbx_seq_one_letter_code
_entity_poly.pdbx_strand_id
1 'polypeptide(L)'
;MNASEFYTLIKQQFPFTPTQTQDVALLQLSEFIFSSDPKSLYLLKGYAGTGKTTIIGTIVTNLWKAKKSAVLMAPTGRAAKVISNYSKKEAFTIHKKIYFPRKDKGGGVKFVLQPNKHKDTIFIVDEASMIPDTPGESKLFENGSLLDDLMQYVYSGHRCKLLLIGDVAQLPPVKLDLSPALNEHTLGLNYNKEVKKIELNEVVRQEQDSGILQNATNLREELQDDFFDSFKFHLNGFKDIVRLVDGHEIMGAIDESYSENGHEETAIIVRSNKRANLYNQQIRSRILFRENELSAGDFLMVVKNNYFWIKPTTEAGFIANGDIIEILEIFHIKELYGFRFAEVKVKMVDYPRMRPFETVLLLDTIEAQTPSLPYEDSNRLYQEVMKDYENESSNYRKFLKVKNNKYFNALQVKFSYAMTCHKSQGGQWNTIFVEQPYLPDGITKDYLRWLYTAVTRAKEKLYLIGFKDDFFES
;
A
#
# COMPACT_ATOMS: atom_id res chain seq x y z
N MET A 1 -5.15 -36.24 -4.72
CA MET A 1 -4.45 -35.48 -3.71
C MET A 1 -5.40 -35.16 -2.58
N ASN A 2 -5.07 -35.53 -1.35
CA ASN A 2 -5.76 -35.14 -0.12
C ASN A 2 -4.92 -34.10 0.67
N ALA A 3 -5.43 -33.63 1.81
CA ALA A 3 -4.75 -32.61 2.63
C ALA A 3 -3.36 -33.05 3.12
N SER A 4 -3.21 -34.31 3.54
CA SER A 4 -1.93 -34.86 4.05
C SER A 4 -0.88 -34.98 2.95
N GLU A 5 -1.28 -35.46 1.77
CA GLU A 5 -0.41 -35.52 0.58
C GLU A 5 0.02 -34.12 0.14
N PHE A 6 -0.88 -33.14 0.17
CA PHE A 6 -0.56 -31.76 -0.18
C PHE A 6 0.36 -31.11 0.85
N TYR A 7 0.12 -31.32 2.14
CA TYR A 7 1.01 -30.87 3.22
C TYR A 7 2.44 -31.41 3.04
N THR A 8 2.57 -32.73 2.81
CA THR A 8 3.87 -33.37 2.58
C THR A 8 4.59 -32.75 1.38
N LEU A 9 3.86 -32.52 0.29
CA LEU A 9 4.37 -31.87 -0.90
C LEU A 9 4.86 -30.44 -0.61
N ILE A 10 4.04 -29.58 0.00
CA ILE A 10 4.44 -28.18 0.22
C ILE A 10 5.57 -28.07 1.24
N LYS A 11 5.66 -28.99 2.21
CA LYS A 11 6.78 -29.07 3.16
C LYS A 11 8.07 -29.45 2.44
N GLN A 12 8.03 -30.40 1.51
CA GLN A 12 9.18 -30.77 0.68
C GLN A 12 9.60 -29.65 -0.30
N GLN A 13 8.64 -28.86 -0.78
CA GLN A 13 8.90 -27.72 -1.67
C GLN A 13 9.15 -26.41 -0.94
N PHE A 14 9.08 -26.41 0.40
CA PHE A 14 9.43 -25.23 1.18
C PHE A 14 10.93 -24.98 1.02
N PRO A 15 11.36 -23.75 0.70
CA PRO A 15 12.76 -23.49 0.34
C PRO A 15 13.76 -23.68 1.49
N PHE A 16 13.27 -23.81 2.73
CA PHE A 16 14.07 -23.94 3.94
C PHE A 16 13.47 -25.01 4.87
N THR A 17 14.12 -25.30 5.99
CA THR A 17 13.47 -26.05 7.07
C THR A 17 12.45 -25.13 7.75
N PRO A 18 11.14 -25.45 7.73
CA PRO A 18 10.14 -24.61 8.38
C PRO A 18 10.32 -24.66 9.90
N THR A 19 10.07 -23.53 10.57
CA THR A 19 9.96 -23.54 12.03
C THR A 19 8.71 -24.27 12.49
N GLN A 20 8.59 -24.53 13.80
CA GLN A 20 7.44 -25.24 14.34
C GLN A 20 6.12 -24.54 13.99
N THR A 21 6.03 -23.22 14.16
CA THR A 21 4.81 -22.46 13.85
C THR A 21 4.53 -22.43 12.35
N GLN A 22 5.57 -22.36 11.50
CA GLN A 22 5.41 -22.44 10.04
C GLN A 22 4.94 -23.83 9.59
N ASP A 23 5.45 -24.90 10.21
CA ASP A 23 5.04 -26.27 9.92
C ASP A 23 3.57 -26.49 10.25
N VAL A 24 3.12 -25.98 11.40
CA VAL A 24 1.70 -25.95 11.78
C VAL A 24 0.89 -25.10 10.79
N ALA A 25 1.40 -23.96 10.33
CA ALA A 25 0.75 -23.13 9.32
C ALA A 25 0.55 -23.90 8.00
N LEU A 26 1.59 -24.60 7.52
CA LEU A 26 1.52 -25.41 6.30
C LEU A 26 0.50 -26.55 6.44
N LEU A 27 0.44 -27.20 7.60
CA LEU A 27 -0.55 -28.23 7.90
C LEU A 27 -1.97 -27.66 7.89
N GLN A 28 -2.23 -26.60 8.66
CA GLN A 28 -3.54 -25.97 8.76
C GLN A 28 -4.01 -25.39 7.42
N LEU A 29 -3.11 -24.78 6.64
CA LEU A 29 -3.43 -24.28 5.30
C LEU A 29 -3.79 -25.43 4.36
N SER A 30 -3.10 -26.58 4.46
CA SER A 30 -3.44 -27.76 3.67
C SER A 30 -4.85 -28.27 4.01
N GLU A 31 -5.19 -28.38 5.29
CA GLU A 31 -6.57 -28.72 5.71
C GLU A 31 -7.59 -27.68 5.23
N PHE A 32 -7.25 -26.40 5.39
CA PHE A 32 -8.11 -25.30 4.96
C PHE A 32 -8.36 -25.35 3.45
N ILE A 33 -7.35 -25.62 2.61
CA ILE A 33 -7.48 -25.74 1.15
C ILE A 33 -8.48 -26.85 0.79
N PHE A 34 -8.41 -28.00 1.47
CA PHE A 34 -9.22 -29.19 1.16
C PHE A 34 -10.57 -29.25 1.89
N SER A 35 -10.82 -28.41 2.90
CA SER A 35 -12.10 -28.35 3.62
C SER A 35 -13.30 -28.16 2.67
N SER A 36 -14.44 -28.75 2.97
CA SER A 36 -15.69 -28.51 2.23
C SER A 36 -16.60 -27.46 2.89
N ASP A 37 -16.19 -26.93 4.05
CA ASP A 37 -17.01 -25.97 4.80
C ASP A 37 -17.08 -24.60 4.10
N PRO A 38 -18.29 -24.13 3.69
CA PRO A 38 -18.46 -22.82 3.07
C PRO A 38 -18.28 -21.63 4.03
N LYS A 39 -18.26 -21.88 5.35
CA LYS A 39 -18.01 -20.84 6.37
C LYS A 39 -16.54 -20.64 6.68
N SER A 40 -15.67 -21.52 6.18
CA SER A 40 -14.24 -21.44 6.45
C SER A 40 -13.61 -20.14 5.93
N LEU A 41 -12.86 -19.48 6.82
CA LEU A 41 -11.98 -18.35 6.52
C LEU A 41 -10.65 -18.61 7.22
N TYR A 42 -9.53 -18.25 6.58
CA TYR A 42 -8.21 -18.40 7.20
C TYR A 42 -7.55 -17.04 7.43
N LEU A 43 -7.04 -16.83 8.66
CA LEU A 43 -6.22 -15.69 9.05
C LEU A 43 -4.78 -16.15 9.26
N LEU A 44 -3.88 -15.67 8.40
CA LEU A 44 -2.44 -15.81 8.57
C LEU A 44 -1.85 -14.49 9.06
N LYS A 45 -1.64 -14.39 10.37
CA LYS A 45 -0.96 -13.25 10.98
C LYS A 45 0.53 -13.52 11.08
N GLY A 46 1.31 -12.47 11.09
CA GLY A 46 2.71 -12.58 11.50
C GLY A 46 3.46 -11.29 11.28
N TYR A 47 4.59 -11.17 11.96
CA TYR A 47 5.44 -9.98 11.92
C TYR A 47 6.34 -9.94 10.68
N ALA A 48 7.07 -8.85 10.50
CA ALA A 48 8.10 -8.77 9.48
C ALA A 48 9.16 -9.87 9.71
N GLY A 49 9.63 -10.49 8.63
CA GLY A 49 10.65 -11.55 8.72
C GLY A 49 10.17 -12.93 9.17
N THR A 50 8.89 -13.13 9.50
CA THR A 50 8.39 -14.44 10.00
C THR A 50 8.04 -15.47 8.92
N GLY A 51 8.28 -15.15 7.64
CA GLY A 51 8.14 -16.09 6.52
C GLY A 51 6.74 -16.19 5.90
N LYS A 52 5.83 -15.24 6.19
CA LYS A 52 4.50 -15.16 5.55
C LYS A 52 4.58 -15.26 4.02
N THR A 53 5.42 -14.44 3.40
CA THR A 53 5.60 -14.38 1.94
C THR A 53 6.11 -15.71 1.38
N THR A 54 7.02 -16.38 2.08
CA THR A 54 7.53 -17.72 1.72
C THR A 54 6.43 -18.78 1.76
N ILE A 55 5.59 -18.79 2.80
CA ILE A 55 4.43 -19.69 2.91
C ILE A 55 3.48 -19.47 1.73
N ILE A 56 3.11 -18.21 1.46
CA ILE A 56 2.18 -17.90 0.37
C ILE A 56 2.77 -18.26 -0.98
N GLY A 57 4.03 -17.91 -1.25
CA GLY A 57 4.72 -18.30 -2.48
C GLY A 57 4.72 -19.81 -2.69
N THR A 58 4.99 -20.59 -1.63
CA THR A 58 5.01 -22.06 -1.68
C THR A 58 3.62 -22.64 -1.96
N ILE A 59 2.59 -22.13 -1.29
CA ILE A 59 1.19 -22.54 -1.51
C ILE A 59 0.75 -22.21 -2.93
N VAL A 60 0.91 -20.96 -3.37
CA VAL A 60 0.47 -20.48 -4.68
C VAL A 60 1.11 -21.28 -5.82
N THR A 61 2.41 -21.57 -5.72
CA THR A 61 3.14 -22.37 -6.72
C THR A 61 2.63 -23.81 -6.82
N ASN A 62 2.02 -24.36 -5.75
CA ASN A 62 1.59 -25.75 -5.69
C ASN A 62 0.07 -25.97 -5.80
N LEU A 63 -0.76 -24.93 -5.67
CA LEU A 63 -2.24 -25.06 -5.65
C LEU A 63 -2.84 -25.80 -6.84
N TRP A 64 -2.20 -25.71 -8.03
CA TRP A 64 -2.67 -26.40 -9.22
C TRP A 64 -2.66 -27.94 -9.05
N LYS A 65 -1.72 -28.50 -8.26
CA LYS A 65 -1.66 -29.93 -7.93
C LYS A 65 -2.82 -30.37 -7.03
N ALA A 66 -3.37 -29.44 -6.23
CA ALA A 66 -4.59 -29.63 -5.46
C ALA A 66 -5.88 -29.42 -6.30
N LYS A 67 -5.76 -29.18 -7.62
CA LYS A 67 -6.87 -28.80 -8.51
C LYS A 67 -7.62 -27.54 -8.03
N LYS A 68 -6.89 -26.62 -7.39
CA LYS A 68 -7.40 -25.32 -6.93
C LYS A 68 -6.72 -24.20 -7.67
N SER A 69 -7.39 -23.05 -7.75
CA SER A 69 -6.83 -21.81 -8.31
C SER A 69 -6.57 -20.80 -7.20
N ALA A 70 -5.64 -19.87 -7.44
CA ALA A 70 -5.40 -18.72 -6.57
C ALA A 70 -5.71 -17.42 -7.31
N VAL A 71 -6.37 -16.49 -6.62
CA VAL A 71 -6.46 -15.08 -7.00
C VAL A 71 -5.76 -14.28 -5.91
N LEU A 72 -4.73 -13.53 -6.28
CA LEU A 72 -3.93 -12.74 -5.36
C LEU A 72 -4.41 -11.29 -5.39
N MET A 73 -4.61 -10.72 -4.21
CA MET A 73 -5.10 -9.37 -4.05
C MET A 73 -4.35 -8.61 -2.96
N ALA A 74 -4.34 -7.29 -3.05
CA ALA A 74 -3.90 -6.41 -1.98
C ALA A 74 -4.68 -5.08 -1.98
N PRO A 75 -4.68 -4.30 -0.89
CA PRO A 75 -5.39 -3.02 -0.83
C PRO A 75 -4.85 -1.95 -1.79
N THR A 76 -3.54 -1.93 -2.05
CA THR A 76 -2.85 -0.91 -2.87
C THR A 76 -2.14 -1.52 -4.07
N GLY A 77 -1.88 -0.71 -5.10
CA GLY A 77 -1.15 -1.14 -6.32
C GLY A 77 0.26 -1.62 -5.98
N ARG A 78 0.97 -0.89 -5.11
CA ARG A 78 2.32 -1.25 -4.68
C ARG A 78 2.35 -2.56 -3.87
N ALA A 79 1.40 -2.76 -2.96
CA ALA A 79 1.26 -4.04 -2.26
C ALA A 79 0.99 -5.19 -3.23
N ALA A 80 0.11 -4.99 -4.22
CA ALA A 80 -0.16 -5.97 -5.27
C ALA A 80 1.11 -6.30 -6.09
N LYS A 81 1.96 -5.31 -6.38
CA LYS A 81 3.26 -5.53 -7.02
C LYS A 81 4.20 -6.38 -6.15
N VAL A 82 4.26 -6.10 -4.85
CA VAL A 82 5.07 -6.88 -3.88
C VAL A 82 4.63 -8.35 -3.86
N ILE A 83 3.32 -8.64 -3.68
CA ILE A 83 2.83 -10.03 -3.71
C ILE A 83 3.02 -10.68 -5.08
N SER A 84 2.90 -9.92 -6.18
CA SER A 84 3.16 -10.46 -7.51
C SER A 84 4.60 -10.96 -7.67
N ASN A 85 5.55 -10.20 -7.14
CA ASN A 85 6.97 -10.52 -7.24
C ASN A 85 7.32 -11.80 -6.47
N TYR A 86 6.95 -11.91 -5.18
CA TYR A 86 7.36 -13.06 -4.37
C TYR A 86 6.56 -14.34 -4.71
N SER A 87 5.32 -14.21 -5.19
CA SER A 87 4.50 -15.36 -5.58
C SER A 87 4.70 -15.81 -7.03
N LYS A 88 5.44 -15.01 -7.83
CA LYS A 88 5.63 -15.19 -9.28
C LYS A 88 4.32 -15.32 -10.06
N LYS A 89 3.25 -14.72 -9.55
CA LYS A 89 1.91 -14.74 -10.15
C LYS A 89 1.30 -13.35 -10.07
N GLU A 90 0.64 -12.92 -11.14
CA GLU A 90 0.00 -11.62 -11.17
C GLU A 90 -1.05 -11.46 -10.05
N ALA A 91 -0.94 -10.37 -9.30
CA ALA A 91 -1.89 -9.94 -8.29
C ALA A 91 -2.53 -8.60 -8.67
N PHE A 92 -3.69 -8.33 -8.07
CA PHE A 92 -4.48 -7.14 -8.37
C PHE A 92 -4.82 -6.37 -7.10
N THR A 93 -5.22 -5.11 -7.25
CA THR A 93 -5.88 -4.44 -6.12
C THR A 93 -7.24 -5.10 -5.86
N ILE A 94 -7.70 -5.11 -4.60
CA ILE A 94 -9.04 -5.63 -4.25
C ILE A 94 -10.10 -4.92 -5.12
N HIS A 95 -10.00 -3.59 -5.20
CA HIS A 95 -10.89 -2.76 -6.01
C HIS A 95 -10.96 -3.20 -7.48
N LYS A 96 -9.81 -3.43 -8.11
CA LYS A 96 -9.74 -3.88 -9.51
C LYS A 96 -10.37 -5.26 -9.69
N LYS A 97 -10.23 -6.15 -8.70
CA LYS A 97 -10.71 -7.52 -8.81
C LYS A 97 -12.23 -7.63 -8.62
N ILE A 98 -12.79 -6.91 -7.65
CA ILE A 98 -14.17 -7.13 -7.22
C ILE A 98 -15.16 -6.15 -7.86
N TYR A 99 -14.73 -5.00 -8.37
CA TYR A 99 -15.64 -4.02 -8.99
C TYR A 99 -15.43 -3.91 -10.50
N PHE A 100 -16.51 -3.67 -11.24
CA PHE A 100 -16.42 -3.21 -12.63
C PHE A 100 -17.04 -1.82 -12.77
N PRO A 101 -16.49 -0.99 -13.68
CA PRO A 101 -17.07 0.30 -13.97
C PRO A 101 -18.32 0.13 -14.81
N ARG A 102 -19.43 0.68 -14.32
CA ARG A 102 -20.68 0.82 -15.05
C ARG A 102 -20.90 2.29 -15.36
N LYS A 103 -21.30 2.59 -16.60
CA LYS A 103 -21.77 3.95 -16.93
C LYS A 103 -22.99 4.24 -16.07
N ASP A 104 -22.86 5.25 -15.24
CA ASP A 104 -24.00 5.73 -14.48
C ASP A 104 -24.98 6.42 -15.42
N LYS A 105 -26.28 6.40 -15.06
CA LYS A 105 -27.29 7.17 -15.79
C LYS A 105 -26.95 8.65 -15.79
N GLY A 106 -26.21 9.09 -14.77
CA GLY A 106 -25.66 10.43 -14.56
C GLY A 106 -24.38 10.75 -15.34
N GLY A 107 -23.96 9.90 -16.29
CA GLY A 107 -22.75 10.00 -17.12
C GLY A 107 -21.40 10.05 -16.38
N GLY A 108 -21.42 9.83 -15.07
CA GLY A 108 -20.25 9.40 -14.32
C GLY A 108 -19.97 7.91 -14.49
N VAL A 109 -18.88 7.44 -13.88
CA VAL A 109 -18.58 6.02 -13.72
C VAL A 109 -18.97 5.61 -12.30
N LYS A 110 -19.86 4.63 -12.17
CA LYS A 110 -20.17 3.99 -10.89
C LYS A 110 -19.46 2.64 -10.85
N PHE A 111 -18.86 2.31 -9.72
CA PHE A 111 -18.29 0.99 -9.50
C PHE A 111 -19.33 0.11 -8.82
N VAL A 112 -19.56 -1.06 -9.41
CA VAL A 112 -20.52 -2.05 -8.92
C VAL A 112 -19.83 -3.39 -8.77
N LEU A 113 -20.29 -4.18 -7.81
CA LEU A 113 -19.70 -5.49 -7.53
C LEU A 113 -19.83 -6.40 -8.75
N GLN A 114 -18.74 -7.06 -9.12
CA GLN A 114 -18.70 -8.04 -10.19
C GLN A 114 -19.32 -9.36 -9.72
N PRO A 115 -19.98 -10.12 -10.61
CA PRO A 115 -20.34 -11.49 -10.30
C PRO A 115 -19.05 -12.34 -10.20
N ASN A 116 -18.90 -13.07 -9.10
CA ASN A 116 -17.79 -14.00 -8.94
C ASN A 116 -18.03 -15.27 -9.75
N LYS A 117 -17.37 -15.40 -10.90
CA LYS A 117 -17.45 -16.58 -11.77
C LYS A 117 -16.41 -17.67 -11.44
N HIS A 118 -15.63 -17.49 -10.39
CA HIS A 118 -14.57 -18.43 -10.02
C HIS A 118 -15.17 -19.70 -9.39
N LYS A 119 -14.45 -20.82 -9.59
CA LYS A 119 -14.77 -22.10 -8.98
C LYS A 119 -13.51 -22.65 -8.32
N ASP A 120 -13.64 -23.27 -7.15
CA ASP A 120 -12.52 -23.94 -6.48
C ASP A 120 -11.28 -23.03 -6.32
N THR A 121 -11.53 -21.77 -5.98
CA THR A 121 -10.53 -20.70 -5.98
C THR A 121 -10.32 -20.15 -4.59
N ILE A 122 -9.07 -19.95 -4.22
CA ILE A 122 -8.65 -19.33 -2.98
C ILE A 122 -8.27 -17.88 -3.29
N PHE A 123 -9.00 -16.97 -2.70
CA PHE A 123 -8.71 -15.55 -2.74
C PHE A 123 -7.75 -15.26 -1.60
N ILE A 124 -6.55 -14.79 -1.94
CA ILE A 124 -5.47 -14.52 -1.01
C ILE A 124 -5.28 -13.01 -0.98
N VAL A 125 -5.48 -12.40 0.19
CA VAL A 125 -5.37 -10.95 0.38
C VAL A 125 -4.21 -10.66 1.31
N ASP A 126 -3.18 -10.02 0.79
CA ASP A 126 -2.04 -9.55 1.57
C ASP A 126 -2.26 -8.12 2.07
N GLU A 127 -1.51 -7.70 3.10
CA GLU A 127 -1.66 -6.40 3.76
C GLU A 127 -3.10 -6.12 4.21
N ALA A 128 -3.81 -7.15 4.70
CA ALA A 128 -5.18 -7.03 5.18
C ALA A 128 -5.34 -6.07 6.37
N SER A 129 -4.22 -5.72 7.04
CA SER A 129 -4.16 -4.66 8.04
C SER A 129 -4.72 -3.32 7.53
N MET A 130 -4.71 -3.06 6.22
CA MET A 130 -5.19 -1.79 5.65
C MET A 130 -6.68 -1.80 5.24
N ILE A 131 -7.41 -2.90 5.41
CA ILE A 131 -8.79 -3.03 4.92
C ILE A 131 -9.78 -2.53 5.99
N PRO A 132 -10.54 -1.45 5.74
CA PRO A 132 -11.56 -0.96 6.66
C PRO A 132 -12.89 -1.71 6.47
N ASP A 133 -13.70 -1.71 7.53
CA ASP A 133 -15.10 -2.16 7.58
C ASP A 133 -16.09 -0.99 7.57
N THR A 134 -15.61 0.22 7.33
CA THR A 134 -16.43 1.43 7.17
C THR A 134 -16.51 1.86 5.70
N PRO A 135 -17.65 2.45 5.26
CA PRO A 135 -17.76 2.99 3.90
C PRO A 135 -16.70 4.07 3.65
N GLY A 136 -16.01 3.98 2.51
CA GLY A 136 -15.01 4.98 2.12
C GLY A 136 -15.64 6.35 1.80
N GLU A 137 -14.84 7.42 1.86
CA GLU A 137 -15.29 8.80 1.58
C GLU A 137 -15.81 9.02 0.15
N SER A 138 -15.53 8.09 -0.77
CA SER A 138 -15.94 8.17 -2.17
C SER A 138 -17.33 7.55 -2.43
N LYS A 139 -18.33 8.40 -2.69
CA LYS A 139 -19.70 8.04 -3.15
C LYS A 139 -19.77 7.27 -4.50
N LEU A 140 -18.63 6.83 -5.05
CA LEU A 140 -18.52 6.15 -6.35
C LEU A 140 -18.74 4.64 -6.26
N PHE A 141 -18.62 4.08 -5.06
CA PHE A 141 -18.90 2.69 -4.74
C PHE A 141 -20.29 2.60 -4.10
N GLU A 142 -20.99 1.48 -4.28
CA GLU A 142 -22.26 1.22 -3.58
C GLU A 142 -22.04 1.22 -2.05
N ASN A 143 -23.09 1.48 -1.27
CA ASN A 143 -23.05 1.86 0.15
C ASN A 143 -22.57 0.74 1.13
N GLY A 144 -21.46 0.06 0.84
CA GLY A 144 -20.83 -0.96 1.68
C GLY A 144 -19.39 -0.63 2.02
N SER A 145 -18.82 -1.32 3.01
CA SER A 145 -17.37 -1.26 3.25
C SER A 145 -16.62 -2.16 2.27
N LEU A 146 -15.32 -1.90 2.10
CA LEU A 146 -14.47 -2.74 1.23
C LEU A 146 -14.42 -4.19 1.74
N LEU A 147 -14.46 -4.40 3.06
CA LEU A 147 -14.50 -5.73 3.66
C LEU A 147 -15.82 -6.46 3.35
N ASP A 148 -16.97 -5.77 3.45
CA ASP A 148 -18.28 -6.35 3.13
C ASP A 148 -18.33 -6.83 1.68
N ASP A 149 -17.92 -5.97 0.75
CA ASP A 149 -17.94 -6.25 -0.68
C ASP A 149 -16.96 -7.38 -1.04
N LEU A 150 -15.80 -7.44 -0.38
CA LEU A 150 -14.84 -8.53 -0.52
C LEU A 150 -15.46 -9.86 -0.07
N MET A 151 -16.09 -9.88 1.11
CA MET A 151 -16.74 -11.08 1.66
C MET A 151 -17.87 -11.55 0.75
N GLN A 152 -18.75 -10.64 0.33
CA GLN A 152 -19.84 -10.95 -0.58
C GLN A 152 -19.32 -11.49 -1.91
N TYR A 153 -18.31 -10.83 -2.50
CA TYR A 153 -17.73 -11.27 -3.76
C TYR A 153 -17.15 -12.67 -3.65
N VAL A 154 -16.26 -12.92 -2.68
CA VAL A 154 -15.55 -14.19 -2.56
C VAL A 154 -16.51 -15.35 -2.34
N TYR A 155 -17.47 -15.21 -1.42
CA TYR A 155 -18.38 -16.31 -1.05
C TYR A 155 -19.59 -16.44 -1.99
N SER A 156 -19.81 -15.53 -2.93
CA SER A 156 -20.74 -15.75 -4.06
C SER A 156 -20.20 -16.73 -5.11
N GLY A 157 -18.88 -17.00 -5.10
CA GLY A 157 -18.24 -17.95 -5.99
C GLY A 157 -18.39 -19.42 -5.54
N HIS A 158 -18.35 -20.35 -6.47
CA HIS A 158 -18.59 -21.77 -6.17
C HIS A 158 -17.37 -22.43 -5.51
N ARG A 159 -17.51 -22.87 -4.24
CA ARG A 159 -16.42 -23.46 -3.44
C ARG A 159 -15.18 -22.54 -3.37
N CYS A 160 -15.42 -21.24 -3.32
CA CYS A 160 -14.36 -20.25 -3.13
C CYS A 160 -14.10 -20.03 -1.63
N LYS A 161 -12.86 -19.64 -1.30
CA LYS A 161 -12.42 -19.42 0.08
C LYS A 161 -11.57 -18.17 0.18
N LEU A 162 -11.49 -17.61 1.38
CA LEU A 162 -10.73 -16.40 1.68
C LEU A 162 -9.59 -16.70 2.66
N LEU A 163 -8.38 -16.29 2.28
CA LEU A 163 -7.18 -16.25 3.11
C LEU A 163 -6.77 -14.78 3.26
N LEU A 164 -6.87 -14.24 4.48
CA LEU A 164 -6.39 -12.89 4.81
C LEU A 164 -5.04 -12.99 5.51
N ILE A 165 -4.11 -12.16 5.08
CA ILE A 165 -2.73 -12.12 5.58
C ILE A 165 -2.42 -10.70 6.02
N GLY A 166 -1.73 -10.56 7.15
CA GLY A 166 -1.26 -9.25 7.56
C GLY A 166 -0.39 -9.28 8.80
N ASP A 167 0.08 -8.10 9.16
CA ASP A 167 0.92 -7.83 10.32
C ASP A 167 0.17 -6.93 11.29
N VAL A 168 -0.01 -7.41 12.53
CA VAL A 168 -0.77 -6.70 13.57
C VAL A 168 0.05 -5.62 14.29
N ALA A 169 1.38 -5.61 14.12
CA ALA A 169 2.25 -4.57 14.66
C ALA A 169 2.37 -3.36 13.71
N GLN A 170 2.00 -3.52 12.44
CA GLN A 170 1.91 -2.39 11.51
C GLN A 170 0.75 -1.44 11.87
N LEU A 171 0.81 -0.23 11.33
CA LEU A 171 -0.28 0.74 11.47
C LEU A 171 -1.63 0.14 11.00
N PRO A 172 -2.70 0.29 11.81
CA PRO A 172 -4.07 -0.08 11.39
C PRO A 172 -4.59 0.86 10.29
N PRO A 173 -5.79 0.60 9.74
CA PRO A 173 -6.42 1.55 8.82
C PRO A 173 -6.56 2.92 9.49
N VAL A 174 -6.46 3.99 8.71
CA VAL A 174 -6.50 5.37 9.21
C VAL A 174 -7.78 5.61 10.03
N LYS A 175 -7.64 6.15 11.24
CA LYS A 175 -8.72 6.39 12.24
C LYS A 175 -9.25 5.14 12.97
N LEU A 176 -8.63 3.97 12.82
CA LEU A 176 -8.96 2.76 13.57
C LEU A 176 -7.79 2.33 14.45
N ASP A 177 -8.06 1.69 15.59
CA ASP A 177 -7.03 1.16 16.50
C ASP A 177 -6.60 -0.26 16.15
N LEU A 178 -7.47 -0.99 15.45
CA LEU A 178 -7.32 -2.38 15.05
C LEU A 178 -7.86 -2.58 13.63
N SER A 179 -7.24 -3.48 12.87
CA SER A 179 -7.76 -3.87 11.56
C SER A 179 -8.95 -4.84 11.72
N PRO A 180 -10.15 -4.50 11.22
CA PRO A 180 -11.31 -5.39 11.27
C PRO A 180 -11.08 -6.66 10.44
N ALA A 181 -10.33 -6.57 9.34
CA ALA A 181 -9.98 -7.71 8.49
C ALA A 181 -8.94 -8.66 9.12
N LEU A 182 -8.27 -8.25 10.20
CA LEU A 182 -7.40 -9.11 11.00
C LEU A 182 -8.03 -9.49 12.36
N ASN A 183 -9.29 -9.14 12.61
CA ASN A 183 -9.98 -9.44 13.85
C ASN A 183 -10.90 -10.65 13.69
N GLU A 184 -10.59 -11.73 14.40
CA GLU A 184 -11.36 -12.98 14.38
C GLU A 184 -12.82 -12.79 14.83
N HIS A 185 -13.05 -12.02 15.90
CA HIS A 185 -14.38 -11.78 16.43
C HIS A 185 -15.22 -10.98 15.44
N THR A 186 -14.66 -9.93 14.84
CA THR A 186 -15.32 -9.15 13.79
C THR A 186 -15.69 -10.04 12.61
N LEU A 187 -14.76 -10.89 12.15
CA LEU A 187 -15.01 -11.76 11.00
C LEU A 187 -16.05 -12.86 11.30
N GLY A 188 -16.02 -13.42 12.50
CA GLY A 188 -16.97 -14.45 12.94
C GLY A 188 -18.38 -13.89 13.13
N LEU A 189 -18.52 -12.80 13.88
CA LEU A 189 -19.82 -12.22 14.24
C LEU A 189 -20.49 -11.52 13.06
N ASN A 190 -19.76 -10.69 12.31
CA ASN A 190 -20.36 -9.85 11.27
C ASN A 190 -20.65 -10.63 9.98
N TYR A 191 -19.90 -11.70 9.71
CA TYR A 191 -19.99 -12.44 8.44
C TYR A 191 -20.33 -13.94 8.59
N ASN A 192 -20.62 -14.41 9.81
CA ASN A 192 -20.96 -15.82 10.11
C ASN A 192 -19.92 -16.80 9.54
N LYS A 193 -18.65 -16.56 9.89
CA LYS A 193 -17.50 -17.36 9.44
C LYS A 193 -16.85 -18.16 10.57
N GLU A 194 -16.36 -19.34 10.21
CA GLU A 194 -15.49 -20.15 11.06
C GLU A 194 -14.04 -19.79 10.71
N VAL A 195 -13.45 -18.97 11.56
CA VAL A 195 -12.12 -18.41 11.33
C VAL A 195 -11.07 -19.35 11.91
N LYS A 196 -10.27 -19.98 11.04
CA LYS A 196 -9.02 -20.61 11.44
C LYS A 196 -7.93 -19.54 11.48
N LYS A 197 -7.17 -19.46 12.57
CA LYS A 197 -6.09 -18.48 12.71
C LYS A 197 -4.76 -19.12 13.08
N ILE A 198 -3.68 -18.51 12.58
CA ILE A 198 -2.34 -18.72 13.11
C ILE A 198 -1.58 -17.39 13.10
N GLU A 199 -0.68 -17.23 14.06
CA GLU A 199 0.21 -16.08 14.16
C GLU A 199 1.66 -16.53 14.18
N LEU A 200 2.41 -16.12 13.16
CA LEU A 200 3.85 -16.39 13.06
C LEU A 200 4.60 -15.33 13.86
N ASN A 201 5.23 -15.77 14.96
CA ASN A 201 5.97 -14.93 15.90
C ASN A 201 7.49 -15.02 15.75
N GLU A 202 8.00 -16.17 15.33
CA GLU A 202 9.43 -16.41 15.12
C GLU A 202 9.93 -15.77 13.83
N VAL A 203 10.97 -14.95 13.92
CA VAL A 203 11.62 -14.31 12.76
C VAL A 203 12.64 -15.29 12.20
N VAL A 204 12.50 -15.64 10.91
CA VAL A 204 13.17 -16.79 10.28
C VAL A 204 14.06 -16.41 9.11
N ARG A 205 14.41 -15.13 8.97
CA ARG A 205 15.23 -14.69 7.86
C ARG A 205 16.68 -15.16 8.05
N GLN A 206 17.35 -15.47 6.94
CA GLN A 206 18.69 -16.07 6.89
C GLN A 206 19.83 -15.14 7.32
N GLU A 207 19.54 -13.94 7.78
CA GLU A 207 20.54 -13.03 8.35
C GLU A 207 20.23 -12.86 9.83
N GLN A 208 20.89 -13.68 10.66
CA GLN A 208 21.14 -13.30 12.06
C GLN A 208 21.91 -11.96 12.15
N ASP A 209 22.41 -11.48 11.00
CA ASP A 209 23.17 -10.25 10.81
C ASP A 209 22.32 -9.05 10.35
N SER A 210 20.98 -9.14 10.31
CA SER A 210 20.14 -8.00 9.94
C SER A 210 19.73 -7.17 11.16
N GLY A 211 20.34 -5.99 11.28
CA GLY A 211 19.97 -5.00 12.27
C GLY A 211 18.57 -4.44 12.06
N ILE A 212 18.09 -4.36 10.82
CA ILE A 212 16.71 -3.92 10.54
C ILE A 212 15.69 -4.85 11.22
N LEU A 213 15.87 -6.17 11.07
CA LEU A 213 14.95 -7.15 11.64
C LEU A 213 15.09 -7.28 13.15
N GLN A 214 16.31 -7.20 13.68
CA GLN A 214 16.55 -7.19 15.11
C GLN A 214 15.82 -6.01 15.75
N ASN A 215 16.00 -4.80 15.22
CA ASN A 215 15.34 -3.61 15.74
C ASN A 215 13.81 -3.64 15.55
N ALA A 216 13.32 -4.19 14.44
CA ALA A 216 11.88 -4.40 14.25
C ALA A 216 11.29 -5.40 15.26
N THR A 217 12.07 -6.41 15.65
CA THR A 217 11.71 -7.39 16.67
C THR A 217 11.64 -6.74 18.06
N ASN A 218 12.66 -5.96 18.42
CA ASN A 218 12.69 -5.20 19.67
C ASN A 218 11.51 -4.21 19.74
N LEU A 219 11.23 -3.45 18.66
CA LEU A 219 10.07 -2.56 18.59
C LEU A 219 8.74 -3.28 18.84
N ARG A 220 8.61 -4.50 18.32
CA ARG A 220 7.42 -5.32 18.50
C ARG A 220 7.28 -5.82 19.93
N GLU A 221 8.37 -6.22 20.56
CA GLU A 221 8.35 -6.69 21.96
C GLU A 221 7.93 -5.54 22.88
N GLU A 222 8.47 -4.35 22.68
CA GLU A 222 8.04 -3.13 23.40
C GLU A 222 6.57 -2.77 23.14
N LEU A 223 6.01 -3.11 21.96
CA LEU A 223 4.58 -2.91 21.67
C LEU A 223 3.66 -3.87 22.42
N GLN A 224 4.19 -5.00 22.90
CA GLN A 224 3.47 -6.00 23.69
C GLN A 224 3.54 -5.70 25.19
N ASP A 225 4.55 -4.97 25.63
CA ASP A 225 4.68 -4.51 27.02
C ASP A 225 3.76 -3.31 27.31
N ASP A 226 3.48 -3.09 28.60
CA ASP A 226 2.64 -1.97 29.08
C ASP A 226 3.43 -0.67 29.28
N PHE A 227 4.77 -0.74 29.25
CA PHE A 227 5.68 0.39 29.43
C PHE A 227 6.44 0.65 28.12
N PHE A 228 6.25 1.82 27.52
CA PHE A 228 6.74 2.13 26.16
C PHE A 228 7.98 3.01 26.13
N ASP A 229 8.53 3.40 27.27
CA ASP A 229 9.51 4.50 27.38
C ASP A 229 10.96 4.08 27.09
N SER A 230 11.21 2.81 26.75
CA SER A 230 12.54 2.19 26.79
C SER A 230 13.17 1.86 25.43
N PHE A 231 12.44 1.96 24.32
CA PHE A 231 12.98 1.47 23.05
C PHE A 231 14.28 2.19 22.65
N LYS A 232 15.31 1.39 22.38
CA LYS A 232 16.61 1.82 21.86
C LYS A 232 17.01 0.99 20.66
N PHE A 233 17.59 1.67 19.67
CA PHE A 233 18.18 1.04 18.51
C PHE A 233 19.50 0.37 18.86
N HIS A 234 19.65 -0.87 18.40
CA HIS A 234 20.91 -1.61 18.40
C HIS A 234 21.55 -1.54 17.01
N LEU A 235 22.67 -0.82 16.87
CA LEU A 235 23.38 -0.67 15.59
C LEU A 235 24.67 -1.49 15.52
N ASN A 236 25.26 -1.80 16.67
CA ASN A 236 26.58 -2.41 16.75
C ASN A 236 26.57 -3.80 16.10
N GLY A 237 27.55 -4.05 15.22
CA GLY A 237 27.66 -5.32 14.50
C GLY A 237 26.84 -5.40 13.20
N PHE A 238 25.99 -4.41 12.91
CA PHE A 238 25.15 -4.41 11.72
C PHE A 238 25.61 -3.40 10.66
N LYS A 239 25.45 -3.77 9.39
CA LYS A 239 25.77 -2.91 8.24
C LYS A 239 24.53 -2.39 7.55
N ASP A 240 23.37 -3.01 7.76
CA ASP A 240 22.11 -2.71 7.10
C ASP A 240 21.33 -1.56 7.78
N ILE A 241 21.69 -1.19 9.02
CA ILE A 241 21.09 -0.05 9.74
C ILE A 241 22.16 0.97 10.13
N VAL A 242 21.98 2.24 9.75
CA VAL A 242 22.98 3.29 9.92
C VAL A 242 22.32 4.57 10.43
N ARG A 243 22.89 5.19 11.46
CA ARG A 243 22.47 6.51 11.94
C ARG A 243 23.21 7.61 11.19
N LEU A 244 22.48 8.61 10.70
CA LEU A 244 23.02 9.79 10.04
C LEU A 244 22.60 11.04 10.81
N VAL A 245 23.59 11.87 11.16
CA VAL A 245 23.38 13.13 11.90
C VAL A 245 23.81 14.32 11.05
N ASP A 246 24.91 14.19 10.30
CA ASP A 246 25.43 15.27 9.47
C ASP A 246 24.66 15.43 8.15
N GLY A 247 24.45 16.68 7.74
CA GLY A 247 23.72 17.01 6.52
C GLY A 247 24.39 16.52 5.24
N HIS A 248 25.73 16.52 5.19
CA HIS A 248 26.47 16.05 4.03
C HIS A 248 26.43 14.52 3.91
N GLU A 249 26.53 13.81 5.04
CA GLU A 249 26.35 12.35 5.07
C GLU A 249 24.95 11.93 4.59
N ILE A 250 23.90 12.64 5.04
CA ILE A 250 22.52 12.39 4.58
C ILE A 250 22.41 12.58 3.07
N MET A 251 22.94 13.67 2.55
CA MET A 251 22.91 13.94 1.10
C MET A 251 23.70 12.88 0.32
N GLY A 252 24.89 12.52 0.77
CA GLY A 252 25.73 11.49 0.15
C GLY A 252 25.05 10.13 0.13
N ALA A 253 24.44 9.70 1.24
CA ALA A 253 23.75 8.42 1.32
C ALA A 253 22.52 8.35 0.40
N ILE A 254 21.78 9.46 0.26
CA ILE A 254 20.63 9.51 -0.68
C ILE A 254 21.13 9.44 -2.13
N ASP A 255 22.20 10.16 -2.47
CA ASP A 255 22.77 10.18 -3.82
C ASP A 255 23.35 8.82 -4.23
N GLU A 256 24.08 8.17 -3.31
CA GLU A 256 24.58 6.80 -3.46
C GLU A 256 23.42 5.82 -3.67
N SER A 257 22.40 5.89 -2.82
CA SER A 257 21.23 5.01 -2.94
C SER A 257 20.48 5.17 -4.27
N TYR A 258 20.34 6.41 -4.76
CA TYR A 258 19.75 6.65 -6.09
C TYR A 258 20.60 6.11 -7.23
N SER A 259 21.93 6.23 -7.13
CA SER A 259 22.87 5.74 -8.13
C SER A 259 22.90 4.21 -8.19
N GLU A 260 22.84 3.54 -7.05
CA GLU A 260 22.92 2.07 -6.96
C GLU A 260 21.57 1.38 -7.25
N ASN A 261 20.47 1.90 -6.68
CA ASN A 261 19.18 1.22 -6.66
C ASN A 261 18.12 1.85 -7.56
N GLY A 262 18.36 3.07 -8.05
CA GLY A 262 17.33 3.88 -8.70
C GLY A 262 16.44 4.64 -7.70
N HIS A 263 15.67 5.58 -8.24
CA HIS A 263 14.80 6.45 -7.44
C HIS A 263 13.58 5.72 -6.88
N GLU A 264 13.12 4.65 -7.53
CA GLU A 264 11.91 3.90 -7.19
C GLU A 264 12.09 2.91 -6.02
N GLU A 265 13.34 2.48 -5.79
CA GLU A 265 13.74 1.57 -4.68
C GLU A 265 14.40 2.33 -3.52
N THR A 266 14.30 3.66 -3.51
CA THR A 266 14.73 4.53 -2.41
C THR A 266 13.58 5.43 -1.95
N ALA A 267 13.28 5.49 -0.65
CA ALA A 267 12.28 6.42 -0.12
C ALA A 267 12.63 6.97 1.26
N ILE A 268 12.13 8.18 1.55
CA ILE A 268 12.22 8.81 2.86
C ILE A 268 10.85 8.78 3.54
N ILE A 269 10.80 8.27 4.76
CA ILE A 269 9.60 8.20 5.58
C ILE A 269 9.67 9.26 6.67
N VAL A 270 8.63 10.09 6.72
CA VAL A 270 8.46 11.17 7.69
C VAL A 270 7.09 11.12 8.35
N ARG A 271 6.89 11.87 9.43
CA ARG A 271 5.64 11.85 10.20
C ARG A 271 4.49 12.62 9.53
N SER A 272 4.77 13.75 8.89
CA SER A 272 3.73 14.68 8.40
C SER A 272 3.92 15.07 6.93
N ASN A 273 2.82 15.44 6.26
CA ASN A 273 2.88 15.95 4.88
C ASN A 273 3.73 17.22 4.78
N LYS A 274 3.73 18.09 5.81
CA LYS A 274 4.58 19.28 5.85
C LYS A 274 6.07 18.91 5.77
N ARG A 275 6.52 17.90 6.54
CA ARG A 275 7.90 17.39 6.45
C ARG A 275 8.15 16.73 5.09
N ALA A 276 7.20 15.97 4.57
CA ALA A 276 7.35 15.30 3.27
C ALA A 276 7.56 16.33 2.15
N ASN A 277 6.75 17.39 2.11
CA ASN A 277 6.89 18.46 1.13
C ASN A 277 8.27 19.14 1.23
N LEU A 278 8.76 19.41 2.45
CA LEU A 278 10.08 20.01 2.66
C LEU A 278 11.20 19.09 2.16
N TYR A 279 11.20 17.82 2.55
CA TYR A 279 12.21 16.86 2.09
C TYR A 279 12.19 16.72 0.57
N ASN A 280 11.00 16.59 -0.03
CA ASN A 280 10.86 16.50 -1.48
C ASN A 280 11.46 17.73 -2.18
N GLN A 281 11.23 18.95 -1.66
CA GLN A 281 11.81 20.16 -2.21
C GLN A 281 13.35 20.17 -2.08
N GLN A 282 13.89 19.75 -0.94
CA GLN A 282 15.34 19.70 -0.72
C GLN A 282 16.03 18.64 -1.58
N ILE A 283 15.43 17.45 -1.70
CA ILE A 283 15.94 16.39 -2.59
C ILE A 283 15.98 16.89 -4.02
N ARG A 284 14.88 17.49 -4.50
CA ARG A 284 14.82 18.02 -5.87
C ARG A 284 15.88 19.10 -6.11
N SER A 285 15.97 20.10 -5.23
CA SER A 285 16.89 21.23 -5.44
C SER A 285 18.36 20.89 -5.19
N ARG A 286 18.67 20.12 -4.15
CA ARG A 286 20.06 19.89 -3.70
C ARG A 286 20.70 18.61 -4.19
N ILE A 287 19.90 17.58 -4.49
CA ILE A 287 20.40 16.26 -4.89
C ILE A 287 20.15 16.05 -6.37
N LEU A 288 18.93 16.31 -6.84
CA LEU A 288 18.57 16.14 -8.24
C LEU A 288 18.85 17.38 -9.10
N PHE A 289 19.30 18.48 -8.49
CA PHE A 289 19.58 19.77 -9.14
C PHE A 289 18.42 20.30 -10.02
N ARG A 290 17.18 20.13 -9.53
CA ARG A 290 15.93 20.56 -10.17
C ARG A 290 15.37 21.77 -9.43
N GLU A 291 15.49 22.95 -10.05
CA GLU A 291 14.99 24.21 -9.49
C GLU A 291 13.53 24.52 -9.87
N ASN A 292 13.07 23.99 -11.01
CA ASN A 292 11.70 24.18 -11.46
C ASN A 292 10.71 23.48 -10.52
N GLU A 293 9.48 23.99 -10.45
CA GLU A 293 8.43 23.38 -9.63
C GLU A 293 8.10 21.93 -10.04
N LEU A 294 8.29 21.60 -11.32
CA LEU A 294 8.09 20.28 -11.89
C LEU A 294 9.13 20.09 -13.02
N SER A 295 9.64 18.87 -13.21
CA SER A 295 10.64 18.56 -14.23
C SER A 295 10.42 17.16 -14.82
N ALA A 296 10.85 16.96 -16.06
CA ALA A 296 10.94 15.61 -16.62
C ALA A 296 11.87 14.74 -15.77
N GLY A 297 11.52 13.47 -15.61
CA GLY A 297 12.13 12.52 -14.69
C GLY A 297 11.68 12.68 -13.23
N ASP A 298 10.70 13.54 -12.91
CA ASP A 298 10.13 13.59 -11.56
C ASP A 298 9.23 12.41 -11.27
N PHE A 299 9.37 11.85 -10.06
CA PHE A 299 8.50 10.80 -9.54
C PHE A 299 7.44 11.41 -8.62
N LEU A 300 6.18 11.13 -8.93
CA LEU A 300 5.02 11.63 -8.20
C LEU A 300 4.14 10.45 -7.77
N MET A 301 3.63 10.53 -6.55
CA MET A 301 2.58 9.67 -6.03
C MET A 301 1.21 10.32 -6.29
N VAL A 302 0.29 9.55 -6.85
CA VAL A 302 -1.12 9.94 -6.97
C VAL A 302 -1.78 9.80 -5.62
N VAL A 303 -2.42 10.86 -5.12
CA VAL A 303 -2.98 10.90 -3.76
C VAL A 303 -4.51 10.75 -3.71
N LYS A 304 -5.13 10.47 -4.86
CA LYS A 304 -6.58 10.25 -4.98
C LYS A 304 -6.88 9.38 -6.19
N ASN A 305 -7.78 8.40 -6.03
CA ASN A 305 -8.23 7.56 -7.13
C ASN A 305 -8.77 8.39 -8.31
N ASN A 306 -8.36 8.05 -9.52
CA ASN A 306 -8.80 8.69 -10.76
C ASN A 306 -9.22 7.64 -11.80
N TYR A 307 -10.40 7.86 -12.37
CA TYR A 307 -11.07 6.94 -13.30
C TYR A 307 -11.23 7.52 -14.71
N PHE A 308 -10.66 8.70 -14.97
CA PHE A 308 -10.89 9.48 -16.19
C PHE A 308 -9.83 9.20 -17.25
N TRP A 309 -8.55 9.21 -16.87
CA TRP A 309 -7.43 9.26 -17.81
C TRP A 309 -7.13 7.94 -18.52
N ILE A 310 -7.42 6.81 -17.88
CA ILE A 310 -7.08 5.51 -18.41
C ILE A 310 -8.32 4.64 -18.55
N LYS A 311 -8.31 3.77 -19.57
CA LYS A 311 -9.43 2.86 -19.82
C LYS A 311 -9.46 1.77 -18.75
N PRO A 312 -10.65 1.32 -18.32
CA PRO A 312 -10.82 0.15 -17.46
C PRO A 312 -10.13 -1.13 -17.92
N THR A 313 -9.88 -1.25 -19.23
CA THR A 313 -9.22 -2.39 -19.86
C THR A 313 -7.70 -2.33 -19.81
N THR A 314 -7.11 -1.24 -19.31
CA THR A 314 -5.67 -1.13 -19.10
C THR A 314 -5.20 -2.04 -17.96
N GLU A 315 -3.89 -2.28 -17.89
CA GLU A 315 -3.30 -3.09 -16.82
C GLU A 315 -3.58 -2.52 -15.43
N ALA A 316 -3.58 -1.20 -15.24
CA ALA A 316 -3.97 -0.61 -13.96
C ALA A 316 -5.51 -0.62 -13.77
N GLY A 317 -6.28 -0.48 -14.85
CA GLY A 317 -7.74 -0.39 -14.85
C GLY A 317 -8.25 0.99 -14.43
N PHE A 318 -7.67 1.57 -13.38
CA PHE A 318 -7.79 2.97 -13.00
C PHE A 318 -6.51 3.41 -12.29
N ILE A 319 -6.32 4.71 -12.08
CA ILE A 319 -5.14 5.23 -11.37
C ILE A 319 -5.50 5.27 -9.88
N ALA A 320 -4.85 4.46 -9.07
CA ALA A 320 -5.15 4.32 -7.65
C ALA A 320 -4.38 5.33 -6.79
N ASN A 321 -4.93 5.64 -5.62
CA ASN A 321 -4.20 6.33 -4.56
C ASN A 321 -2.99 5.48 -4.13
N GLY A 322 -1.81 6.08 -4.14
CA GLY A 322 -0.53 5.43 -3.87
C GLY A 322 0.24 5.03 -5.12
N ASP A 323 -0.37 5.02 -6.31
CA ASP A 323 0.34 4.70 -7.55
C ASP A 323 1.39 5.77 -7.85
N ILE A 324 2.57 5.33 -8.29
CA ILE A 324 3.67 6.21 -8.67
C ILE A 324 3.70 6.39 -10.19
N ILE A 325 3.84 7.64 -10.60
CA ILE A 325 4.04 8.06 -11.99
C ILE A 325 5.40 8.76 -12.13
N GLU A 326 6.02 8.55 -13.29
CA GLU A 326 7.21 9.26 -13.74
C GLU A 326 6.80 10.26 -14.82
N ILE A 327 7.24 11.51 -14.70
CA ILE A 327 7.03 12.56 -15.70
C ILE A 327 8.00 12.34 -16.86
N LEU A 328 7.50 12.08 -18.06
CA LEU A 328 8.32 11.95 -19.26
C LEU A 328 8.48 13.29 -19.98
N GLU A 329 7.40 14.07 -20.03
CA GLU A 329 7.35 15.32 -20.79
C GLU A 329 6.34 16.27 -20.14
N ILE A 330 6.66 17.57 -20.15
CA ILE A 330 5.78 18.65 -19.69
C ILE A 330 5.45 19.51 -20.90
N PHE A 331 4.18 19.53 -21.30
CA PHE A 331 3.73 20.31 -22.44
C PHE A 331 3.51 21.77 -22.05
N HIS A 332 2.68 21.99 -21.02
CA HIS A 332 2.28 23.31 -20.58
C HIS A 332 1.99 23.34 -19.08
N ILE A 333 2.32 24.45 -18.44
CA ILE A 333 1.83 24.80 -17.10
C ILE A 333 0.85 25.97 -17.26
N LYS A 334 -0.35 25.86 -16.69
CA LYS A 334 -1.44 26.81 -16.85
C LYS A 334 -2.05 27.15 -15.50
N GLU A 335 -2.39 28.42 -15.31
CA GLU A 335 -3.22 28.87 -14.20
C GLU A 335 -4.66 29.04 -14.70
N LEU A 336 -5.58 28.25 -14.16
CA LEU A 336 -7.00 28.22 -14.54
C LEU A 336 -7.86 27.99 -13.31
N TYR A 337 -9.05 28.59 -13.25
CA TYR A 337 -10.01 28.40 -12.15
C TYR A 337 -9.46 28.74 -10.74
N GLY A 338 -8.38 29.54 -10.66
CA GLY A 338 -7.66 29.81 -9.41
C GLY A 338 -6.81 28.63 -8.90
N PHE A 339 -6.36 27.76 -9.82
CA PHE A 339 -5.47 26.62 -9.57
C PHE A 339 -4.42 26.51 -10.67
N ARG A 340 -3.32 25.82 -10.38
CA ARG A 340 -2.23 25.56 -11.33
C ARG A 340 -2.28 24.12 -11.80
N PHE A 341 -2.16 23.94 -13.11
CA PHE A 341 -2.21 22.65 -13.77
C PHE A 341 -1.00 22.43 -14.66
N ALA A 342 -0.50 21.20 -14.72
CA ALA A 342 0.50 20.78 -15.71
C ALA A 342 -0.10 19.75 -16.66
N GLU A 343 -0.08 20.04 -17.96
CA GLU A 343 -0.35 19.06 -19.02
C GLU A 343 0.93 18.29 -19.29
N VAL A 344 0.90 16.97 -19.07
CA VAL A 344 2.12 16.14 -19.04
C VAL A 344 1.90 14.80 -19.73
N LYS A 345 3.00 14.18 -20.13
CA LYS A 345 3.07 12.76 -20.49
C LYS A 345 3.72 11.99 -19.36
N VAL A 346 3.08 10.92 -18.91
CA VAL A 346 3.54 10.14 -17.75
C VAL A 346 3.62 8.65 -18.06
N LYS A 347 4.45 7.95 -17.28
CA LYS A 347 4.53 6.49 -17.24
C LYS A 347 4.16 6.01 -15.83
N MET A 348 3.40 4.93 -15.72
CA MET A 348 3.13 4.27 -14.43
C MET A 348 4.34 3.43 -14.01
N VAL A 349 4.94 3.75 -12.87
CA VAL A 349 6.09 3.00 -12.31
C VAL A 349 5.65 1.65 -11.74
N ASP A 350 4.45 1.60 -11.17
CA ASP A 350 3.88 0.37 -10.63
C ASP A 350 3.34 -0.58 -11.71
N TYR A 351 3.12 -0.08 -12.94
CA TYR A 351 2.62 -0.83 -14.09
C TYR A 351 3.55 -0.64 -15.30
N PRO A 352 4.78 -1.20 -15.27
CA PRO A 352 5.83 -0.88 -16.24
C PRO A 352 5.53 -1.33 -17.68
N ARG A 353 4.60 -2.27 -17.87
CA ARG A 353 4.15 -2.72 -19.22
C ARG A 353 3.09 -1.81 -19.81
N MET A 354 2.51 -0.91 -19.03
CA MET A 354 1.55 0.07 -19.50
C MET A 354 2.25 1.14 -20.34
N ARG A 355 1.67 1.45 -21.51
CA ARG A 355 2.19 2.51 -22.38
C ARG A 355 2.05 3.88 -21.70
N PRO A 356 3.01 4.80 -21.87
CA PRO A 356 2.87 6.17 -21.41
C PRO A 356 1.61 6.83 -21.98
N PHE A 357 1.01 7.74 -21.22
CA PHE A 357 -0.21 8.44 -21.60
C PHE A 357 -0.15 9.90 -21.18
N GLU A 358 -0.98 10.72 -21.83
CA GLU A 358 -1.12 12.14 -21.52
C GLU A 358 -2.16 12.35 -20.43
N THR A 359 -1.89 13.27 -19.51
CA THR A 359 -2.76 13.61 -18.40
C THR A 359 -2.55 15.04 -17.94
N VAL A 360 -3.36 15.47 -16.96
CA VAL A 360 -3.23 16.78 -16.31
C VAL A 360 -2.96 16.54 -14.84
N LEU A 361 -1.98 17.24 -14.27
CA LEU A 361 -1.70 17.26 -12.84
C LEU A 361 -2.26 18.53 -12.22
N LEU A 362 -2.78 18.42 -11.00
CA LEU A 362 -3.12 19.56 -10.16
C LEU A 362 -1.91 19.89 -9.27
N LEU A 363 -1.23 21.01 -9.54
CA LEU A 363 0.04 21.33 -8.88
C LEU A 363 -0.17 21.84 -7.45
N ASP A 364 -1.30 22.46 -7.14
CA ASP A 364 -1.63 22.94 -5.79
C ASP A 364 -1.62 21.82 -4.73
N THR A 365 -1.87 20.57 -5.14
CA THR A 365 -1.81 19.43 -4.19
C THR A 365 -0.39 19.04 -3.79
N ILE A 366 0.62 19.45 -4.55
CA ILE A 366 2.03 19.17 -4.25
C ILE A 366 2.38 19.84 -2.91
N GLU A 367 2.05 21.12 -2.75
CA GLU A 367 2.39 21.92 -1.58
C GLU A 367 1.38 21.83 -0.43
N ALA A 368 0.16 21.34 -0.70
CA ALA A 368 -0.87 21.18 0.31
C ALA A 368 -0.39 20.34 1.52
N GLN A 369 -0.77 20.72 2.74
CA GLN A 369 -0.43 19.94 3.94
C GLN A 369 -1.46 18.84 4.25
N THR A 370 -2.60 18.87 3.57
CA THR A 370 -3.60 17.81 3.60
C THR A 370 -3.15 16.59 2.77
N PRO A 371 -3.73 15.40 3.01
CA PRO A 371 -3.37 14.19 2.24
C PRO A 371 -3.62 14.34 0.74
N SER A 372 -4.67 15.07 0.38
CA SER A 372 -5.18 15.37 -0.96
C SER A 372 -5.81 16.78 -0.97
N LEU A 373 -6.39 17.22 -2.09
CA LEU A 373 -7.04 18.54 -2.20
C LEU A 373 -8.14 18.70 -1.13
N PRO A 374 -8.13 19.79 -0.34
CA PRO A 374 -9.17 20.06 0.65
C PRO A 374 -10.58 20.08 0.05
N TYR A 375 -11.59 19.77 0.86
CA TYR A 375 -12.99 19.75 0.39
C TYR A 375 -13.44 21.11 -0.15
N GLU A 376 -13.11 22.19 0.55
CA GLU A 376 -13.45 23.55 0.15
C GLU A 376 -12.86 23.92 -1.21
N ASP A 377 -11.57 23.62 -1.44
CA ASP A 377 -10.90 23.82 -2.72
C ASP A 377 -11.47 22.91 -3.81
N SER A 378 -11.80 21.65 -3.49
CA SER A 378 -12.45 20.75 -4.44
C SER A 378 -13.84 21.26 -4.86
N ASN A 379 -14.59 21.88 -3.94
CA ASN A 379 -15.87 22.50 -4.24
C ASN A 379 -15.67 23.80 -5.05
N ARG A 380 -14.67 24.61 -4.71
CA ARG A 380 -14.30 25.81 -5.48
C ARG A 380 -13.98 25.45 -6.93
N LEU A 381 -13.12 24.46 -7.15
CA LEU A 381 -12.77 23.97 -8.48
C LEU A 381 -14.02 23.50 -9.25
N TYR A 382 -14.93 22.77 -8.58
CA TYR A 382 -16.19 22.35 -9.19
C TYR A 382 -17.04 23.54 -9.66
N GLN A 383 -17.20 24.57 -8.81
CA GLN A 383 -18.00 25.75 -9.13
C GLN A 383 -17.37 26.57 -10.27
N GLU A 384 -16.05 26.79 -10.24
CA GLU A 384 -15.36 27.55 -11.29
C GLU A 384 -15.42 26.83 -12.65
N VAL A 385 -15.21 25.51 -12.68
CA VAL A 385 -15.36 24.72 -13.92
C VAL A 385 -16.81 24.71 -14.40
N MET A 386 -17.79 24.79 -13.50
CA MET A 386 -19.21 24.84 -13.86
C MET A 386 -19.58 26.13 -14.62
N LYS A 387 -18.84 27.24 -14.40
CA LYS A 387 -19.07 28.52 -15.08
C LYS A 387 -18.83 28.43 -16.60
N ASP A 388 -17.89 27.60 -17.04
CA ASP A 388 -17.63 27.33 -18.46
C ASP A 388 -18.85 26.80 -19.21
N TYR A 389 -19.84 26.29 -18.47
CA TYR A 389 -21.05 25.68 -19.01
C TYR A 389 -22.32 26.45 -18.62
N GLU A 390 -22.22 27.74 -18.25
CA GLU A 390 -23.36 28.57 -17.85
C GLU A 390 -24.50 28.60 -18.89
N ASN A 391 -24.12 28.62 -20.18
CA ASN A 391 -25.05 28.66 -21.31
C ASN A 391 -25.84 27.36 -21.53
N GLU A 392 -25.52 26.27 -20.82
CA GLU A 392 -26.27 25.02 -20.91
C GLU A 392 -27.53 25.11 -20.05
N SER A 393 -28.72 25.02 -20.64
CA SER A 393 -29.99 25.18 -19.90
C SER A 393 -30.28 24.05 -18.90
N SER A 394 -29.73 22.86 -19.13
CA SER A 394 -29.94 21.70 -18.27
C SER A 394 -28.84 21.59 -17.22
N ASN A 395 -29.21 21.75 -15.94
CA ASN A 395 -28.32 21.51 -14.79
C ASN A 395 -27.66 20.12 -14.84
N TYR A 396 -28.40 19.13 -15.35
CA TYR A 396 -27.89 17.77 -15.55
C TYR A 396 -26.78 17.72 -16.62
N ARG A 397 -26.96 18.39 -17.76
CA ARG A 397 -25.91 18.48 -18.79
C ARG A 397 -24.72 19.33 -18.36
N LYS A 398 -24.92 20.38 -17.55
CA LYS A 398 -23.82 21.12 -16.90
C LYS A 398 -22.96 20.19 -16.06
N PHE A 399 -23.59 19.45 -15.15
CA PHE A 399 -22.90 18.48 -14.30
C PHE A 399 -22.10 17.46 -15.12
N LEU A 400 -22.69 16.90 -16.18
CA LEU A 400 -22.00 15.99 -17.10
C LEU A 400 -20.77 16.62 -17.76
N LYS A 401 -20.87 17.85 -18.23
CA LYS A 401 -19.76 18.56 -18.87
C LYS A 401 -18.63 18.80 -17.87
N VAL A 402 -18.93 19.20 -16.63
CA VAL A 402 -17.94 19.32 -15.54
C VAL A 402 -17.26 17.97 -15.27
N LYS A 403 -18.04 16.88 -15.18
CA LYS A 403 -17.49 15.53 -14.96
C LYS A 403 -16.59 15.02 -16.09
N ASN A 404 -16.72 15.57 -17.30
CA ASN A 404 -15.85 15.23 -18.44
C ASN A 404 -14.75 16.28 -18.68
N ASN A 405 -14.68 17.34 -17.87
CA ASN A 405 -13.64 18.36 -17.99
C ASN A 405 -12.29 17.78 -17.54
N LYS A 406 -11.25 17.94 -18.37
CA LYS A 406 -9.92 17.38 -18.10
C LYS A 406 -9.22 17.98 -16.88
N TYR A 407 -9.42 19.27 -16.59
CA TYR A 407 -8.80 19.95 -15.44
C TYR A 407 -9.53 19.60 -14.14
N PHE A 408 -10.86 19.44 -14.18
CA PHE A 408 -11.60 18.91 -13.03
C PHE A 408 -11.17 17.49 -12.67
N ASN A 409 -10.81 16.69 -13.68
CA ASN A 409 -10.28 15.34 -13.52
C ASN A 409 -8.75 15.27 -13.44
N ALA A 410 -8.06 16.39 -13.18
CA ALA A 410 -6.61 16.38 -13.01
C ALA A 410 -6.19 15.42 -11.88
N LEU A 411 -5.05 14.76 -12.05
CA LEU A 411 -4.45 13.93 -11.02
C LEU A 411 -3.99 14.81 -9.87
N GLN A 412 -4.44 14.46 -8.67
CA GLN A 412 -3.92 15.03 -7.45
C GLN A 412 -2.64 14.27 -7.10
N VAL A 413 -1.54 15.00 -7.01
CA VAL A 413 -0.20 14.41 -6.90
C VAL A 413 0.63 15.08 -5.82
N LYS A 414 1.60 14.32 -5.31
CA LYS A 414 2.71 14.78 -4.46
C LYS A 414 3.99 14.10 -4.93
N PHE A 415 5.15 14.71 -4.72
CA PHE A 415 6.43 14.03 -4.94
C PHE A 415 6.54 12.77 -4.08
N SER A 416 7.13 11.71 -4.65
CA SER A 416 7.22 10.40 -4.02
C SER A 416 8.58 10.08 -3.39
N TYR A 417 9.55 11.01 -3.44
CA TYR A 417 10.87 10.80 -2.83
C TYR A 417 10.79 10.71 -1.30
N ALA A 418 9.96 11.57 -0.70
CA ALA A 418 9.61 11.56 0.71
C ALA A 418 8.09 11.47 0.90
N MET A 419 7.65 10.63 1.82
CA MET A 419 6.23 10.38 2.08
C MET A 419 5.94 10.14 3.56
N THR A 420 4.66 10.22 3.93
CA THR A 420 4.25 9.84 5.28
C THR A 420 4.23 8.32 5.45
N CYS A 421 4.49 7.83 6.67
CA CYS A 421 4.50 6.39 6.93
C CYS A 421 3.20 5.67 6.50
N HIS A 422 2.03 6.28 6.71
CA HIS A 422 0.75 5.76 6.21
C HIS A 422 0.73 5.55 4.68
N LYS A 423 1.35 6.45 3.91
CA LYS A 423 1.46 6.34 2.44
C LYS A 423 2.50 5.30 2.00
N SER A 424 3.37 4.86 2.91
CA SER A 424 4.36 3.82 2.65
C SER A 424 3.82 2.38 2.88
N GLN A 425 2.66 2.23 3.51
CA GLN A 425 2.09 0.92 3.84
C GLN A 425 1.88 0.06 2.59
N GLY A 426 2.22 -1.21 2.70
CA GLY A 426 2.22 -2.16 1.59
C GLY A 426 3.32 -1.93 0.54
N GLY A 427 4.10 -0.85 0.65
CA GLY A 427 5.33 -0.66 -0.11
C GLY A 427 6.52 -1.35 0.54
N GLN A 428 7.54 -1.65 -0.26
CA GLN A 428 8.87 -2.04 0.17
C GLN A 428 9.89 -1.41 -0.79
N TRP A 429 11.05 -1.04 -0.26
CA TRP A 429 12.15 -0.37 -0.96
C TRP A 429 13.47 -1.01 -0.55
N ASN A 430 14.47 -1.03 -1.43
CA ASN A 430 15.81 -1.49 -1.06
C ASN A 430 16.36 -0.63 0.08
N THR A 431 16.27 0.69 -0.07
CA THR A 431 16.74 1.66 0.92
C THR A 431 15.61 2.52 1.46
N ILE A 432 15.52 2.63 2.78
CA ILE A 432 14.64 3.56 3.47
C ILE A 432 15.44 4.51 4.34
N PHE A 433 15.05 5.78 4.31
CA PHE A 433 15.48 6.77 5.29
C PHE A 433 14.30 7.08 6.21
N VAL A 434 14.48 6.99 7.52
CA VAL A 434 13.47 7.38 8.51
C VAL A 434 13.96 8.60 9.25
N GLU A 435 13.19 9.68 9.23
CA GLU A 435 13.45 10.86 10.05
C GLU A 435 12.89 10.67 11.47
N GLN A 436 13.67 11.02 12.50
CA GLN A 436 13.13 11.15 13.85
C GLN A 436 12.06 12.26 13.88
N PRO A 437 10.81 11.94 14.23
CA PRO A 437 9.77 12.95 14.33
C PRO A 437 9.88 13.75 15.63
N TYR A 438 9.27 14.93 15.65
CA TYR A 438 9.01 15.63 16.90
C TYR A 438 7.95 14.89 17.72
N LEU A 439 8.30 14.52 18.95
CA LEU A 439 7.48 13.74 19.88
C LEU A 439 7.14 14.59 21.11
N PRO A 440 6.09 15.44 21.07
CA PRO A 440 5.73 16.28 22.21
C PRO A 440 5.26 15.45 23.42
N ASP A 441 4.62 14.31 23.15
CA ASP A 441 4.05 13.41 24.17
C ASP A 441 4.99 12.24 24.51
N GLY A 442 6.26 12.31 24.10
CA GLY A 442 7.22 11.21 24.28
C GLY A 442 6.97 10.00 23.38
N ILE A 443 7.48 8.84 23.80
CA ILE A 443 7.31 7.57 23.09
C ILE A 443 5.94 7.02 23.46
N THR A 444 5.08 6.84 22.45
CA THR A 444 3.74 6.27 22.61
C THR A 444 3.62 4.99 21.81
N LYS A 445 2.62 4.16 22.16
CA LYS A 445 2.29 2.95 21.38
C LYS A 445 2.07 3.23 19.89
N ASP A 446 1.40 4.33 19.56
CA ASP A 446 1.18 4.75 18.17
C ASP A 446 2.48 5.15 17.48
N TYR A 447 3.41 5.78 18.20
CA TYR A 447 4.74 6.07 17.68
C TYR A 447 5.55 4.79 17.46
N LEU A 448 5.53 3.82 18.37
CA LEU A 448 6.23 2.54 18.18
C LEU A 448 5.65 1.77 16.98
N ARG A 449 4.31 1.75 16.79
CA ARG A 449 3.68 1.19 15.58
C ARG A 449 4.09 1.93 14.30
N TRP A 450 4.15 3.26 14.37
CA TRP A 450 4.62 4.09 13.27
C TRP A 450 6.08 3.77 12.91
N LEU A 451 6.94 3.63 13.92
CA LEU A 451 8.35 3.35 13.75
C LEU A 451 8.58 1.94 13.23
N TYR A 452 7.91 0.94 13.80
CA TYR A 452 7.90 -0.43 13.30
C TYR A 452 7.47 -0.51 11.83
N THR A 453 6.38 0.20 11.48
CA THR A 453 5.91 0.24 10.09
C THR A 453 6.96 0.85 9.18
N ALA A 454 7.60 1.96 9.59
CA ALA A 454 8.63 2.65 8.82
C ALA A 454 9.89 1.79 8.61
N VAL A 455 10.42 1.21 9.69
CA VAL A 455 11.61 0.34 9.69
C VAL A 455 11.40 -0.87 8.78
N THR A 456 10.23 -1.50 8.85
CA THR A 456 9.91 -2.71 8.07
C THR A 456 9.63 -2.45 6.58
N ARG A 457 9.69 -1.19 6.12
CA ARG A 457 9.64 -0.87 4.68
C ARG A 457 10.98 -1.14 3.98
N ALA A 458 12.09 -1.18 4.73
CA ALA A 458 13.43 -1.42 4.21
C ALA A 458 13.64 -2.91 3.91
N LYS A 459 14.18 -3.22 2.72
CA LYS A 459 14.58 -4.59 2.36
C LYS A 459 16.04 -4.86 2.69
N GLU A 460 16.91 -3.90 2.41
CA GLU A 460 18.37 -4.07 2.43
C GLU A 460 19.09 -3.03 3.29
N LYS A 461 18.64 -1.76 3.27
CA LYS A 461 19.31 -0.67 3.99
C LYS A 461 18.31 0.27 4.66
N LEU A 462 18.58 0.63 5.90
CA LEU A 462 17.84 1.58 6.70
C LEU A 462 18.76 2.67 7.24
N TYR A 463 18.47 3.91 6.90
CA TYR A 463 19.14 5.08 7.44
C TYR A 463 18.22 5.80 8.45
N LEU A 464 18.73 6.06 9.65
CA LEU A 464 18.05 6.78 10.72
C LEU A 464 18.55 8.23 10.75
N ILE A 465 17.72 9.17 10.29
CA ILE A 465 18.08 10.59 10.16
C ILE A 465 17.69 11.35 11.44
N GLY A 466 18.69 11.99 12.04
CA GLY A 466 18.48 12.97 13.11
C GLY A 466 17.99 12.39 14.43
N PHE A 467 18.00 11.05 14.60
CA PHE A 467 17.72 10.40 15.87
C PHE A 467 18.74 10.85 16.93
N LYS A 468 18.26 11.26 18.10
CA LYS A 468 19.07 11.65 19.27
C LYS A 468 19.78 10.46 19.93
N ASP A 469 20.81 10.73 20.74
CA ASP A 469 21.64 9.69 21.37
C ASP A 469 20.86 8.78 22.34
N ASP A 470 19.81 9.30 22.97
CA ASP A 470 18.93 8.55 23.88
C ASP A 470 18.13 7.43 23.18
N PHE A 471 18.00 7.48 21.85
CA PHE A 471 17.40 6.42 21.04
C PHE A 471 18.35 5.26 20.73
N PHE A 472 19.57 5.23 21.25
CA PHE A 472 20.55 4.18 20.99
C PHE A 472 21.05 3.54 22.28
N GLU A 473 21.38 2.24 22.19
CA GLU A 473 22.12 1.58 23.26
C GLU A 473 23.50 2.23 23.43
N SER A 474 23.97 2.24 24.68
CA SER A 474 25.21 2.91 25.08
C SER A 474 26.47 2.16 24.66
#